data_AF-A0AA92IFB3-F1
#
_entry.id   AF-A0AA92IFB3-F1
#
_cell.length_a   1.000
_cell.length_b   1.000
_cell.length_c   1.000
_cell.angle_alpha   90.00
_cell.angle_beta   90.00
_cell.angle_gamma   90.00
#
_symmetry.space_group_name_H-M   'P 1'
#
loop_
_entity.id
_entity.type
_entity.pdbx_description
1 polymer ?
#
loop_
_entity_poly.entity_id
_entity_poly.type
_entity_poly.pdbx_seq_one_letter_code
_entity_poly.pdbx_strand_id
1 'polypeptide(L)'
;MGQDTYMVSRQAATGFSGSGTLKAEAFQEANQYCLSQRKVLQVLSTDEAKPPFVLGNFPKAEVQFMCLDADDREHGRPRLQGSTR
;
A
#
# COMPACT_ATOMS: atom_id res chain seq x y z
N MET A 1 6.26 -6.06 -11.27
CA MET A 1 5.15 -6.60 -10.46
C MET A 1 5.07 -8.09 -10.72
N GLY A 2 5.04 -8.93 -9.67
CA GLY A 2 4.78 -10.36 -9.84
C GLY A 2 3.32 -10.63 -10.16
N GLN A 3 2.97 -11.90 -10.37
CA GLN A 3 1.57 -12.32 -10.55
C GLN A 3 0.74 -11.91 -9.32
N ASP A 4 -0.46 -11.39 -9.57
CA ASP A 4 -1.43 -10.92 -8.56
C ASP A 4 -0.95 -9.80 -7.61
N THR A 5 0.14 -9.11 -7.96
CA THR A 5 0.64 -7.96 -7.20
C THR A 5 0.14 -6.65 -7.80
N TYR A 6 -0.49 -5.83 -6.97
CA TYR A 6 -1.05 -4.53 -7.30
C TYR A 6 -0.39 -3.43 -6.45
N MET A 7 -0.57 -2.19 -6.90
CA MET A 7 -0.11 -1.02 -6.15
C MET A 7 -1.12 0.11 -6.26
N VAL A 8 -1.43 0.70 -5.11
CA VAL A 8 -2.12 1.98 -5.02
C VAL A 8 -1.09 3.04 -4.61
N SER A 9 -1.09 4.16 -5.33
CA SER A 9 -0.26 5.33 -5.03
C SER A 9 -1.18 6.55 -4.87
N ARG A 10 -1.10 7.21 -3.73
CA ARG A 10 -1.79 8.47 -3.43
C ARG A 10 -0.77 9.57 -3.18
N GLN A 11 -0.94 10.71 -3.83
CA GLN A 11 -0.08 11.88 -3.66
C GLN A 11 -0.95 13.11 -3.45
N ALA A 12 -0.58 13.94 -2.48
CA ALA A 12 -1.23 15.21 -2.27
C ALA A 12 -0.83 16.24 -3.32
N ALA A 13 -1.73 17.16 -3.63
CA ALA A 13 -1.44 18.32 -4.49
C ALA A 13 -0.63 19.41 -3.75
N THR A 14 -0.57 19.36 -2.41
CA THR A 14 0.13 20.33 -1.58
C THR A 14 0.86 19.63 -0.43
N GLY A 15 1.79 20.34 0.23
CA GLY A 15 2.50 19.85 1.40
C GLY A 15 1.70 19.82 2.71
N PHE A 16 0.45 20.30 2.72
CA PHE A 16 -0.37 20.44 3.93
C PHE A 16 -1.15 19.16 4.29
N SER A 17 -1.32 18.24 3.34
CA SER A 17 -1.96 16.94 3.60
C SER A 17 -0.99 16.00 4.32
N GLY A 18 -1.40 15.42 5.45
CA GLY A 18 -0.57 14.44 6.17
C GLY A 18 -0.40 13.15 5.37
N SER A 19 0.82 12.60 5.33
CA SER A 19 1.12 11.31 4.66
C SER A 19 0.27 10.15 5.23
N GLY A 20 -0.07 10.21 6.52
CA GLY A 20 -0.97 9.25 7.17
C GLY A 20 -2.38 9.20 6.57
N THR A 21 -2.94 10.33 6.14
CA THR A 21 -4.24 10.37 5.46
C THR A 21 -4.17 9.69 4.11
N LEU A 22 -3.15 10.02 3.31
CA LEU A 22 -2.92 9.40 1.99
C LEU A 22 -2.73 7.89 2.12
N LYS A 23 -2.05 7.44 3.18
CA LYS A 23 -1.86 6.02 3.46
C LYS A 23 -3.17 5.33 3.82
N ALA A 24 -4.00 5.94 4.66
CA ALA A 24 -5.32 5.39 5.00
C ALA A 24 -6.23 5.27 3.76
N GLU A 25 -6.24 6.30 2.90
CA GLU A 25 -6.97 6.27 1.63
C GLU A 25 -6.43 5.18 0.69
N ALA A 26 -5.10 5.02 0.62
CA ALA A 26 -4.48 3.99 -0.19
C ALA A 26 -4.84 2.58 0.29
N PHE A 27 -4.89 2.35 1.61
CA PHE A 27 -5.37 1.11 2.20
C PHE A 27 -6.85 0.85 1.90
N GLN A 28 -7.69 1.89 1.99
CA GLN A 28 -9.12 1.76 1.72
C GLN A 28 -9.37 1.36 0.26
N GLU A 29 -8.69 2.00 -0.70
CA GLU A 29 -8.79 1.65 -2.12
C GLU A 29 -8.27 0.24 -2.40
N ALA A 30 -7.12 -0.14 -1.83
CA ALA A 30 -6.58 -1.49 -1.96
C ALA A 30 -7.57 -2.55 -1.45
N ASN A 31 -8.20 -2.28 -0.29
CA ASN A 31 -9.20 -3.16 0.28
C ASN A 31 -10.46 -3.26 -0.60
N GLN A 32 -10.98 -2.12 -1.07
CA GLN A 32 -12.12 -2.09 -1.98
C GLN A 32 -11.85 -2.85 -3.28
N TYR A 33 -10.63 -2.74 -3.83
CA TYR A 33 -10.22 -3.46 -5.02
C TYR A 33 -10.24 -4.98 -4.81
N CYS A 34 -9.73 -5.49 -3.68
CA CYS A 34 -9.79 -6.93 -3.38
C CYS A 34 -11.23 -7.40 -3.08
N LEU A 35 -12.02 -6.60 -2.35
CA LEU A 35 -13.43 -6.90 -2.09
C LEU A 35 -14.25 -6.98 -3.37
N SER A 36 -13.95 -6.14 -4.38
CA SER A 36 -14.62 -6.19 -5.69
C SER A 36 -14.41 -7.53 -6.43
N GLN A 37 -13.35 -8.25 -6.07
CA GLN A 37 -13.00 -9.57 -6.59
C GLN A 37 -13.40 -10.71 -5.65
N ARG A 38 -14.11 -10.42 -4.54
CA ARG A 38 -14.42 -11.35 -3.45
C ARG A 38 -13.19 -11.98 -2.80
N LYS A 39 -12.09 -11.23 -2.78
CA LYS A 39 -10.80 -11.62 -2.20
C LYS A 39 -10.46 -10.76 -1.00
N VAL A 40 -9.49 -11.20 -0.22
CA VAL A 40 -9.00 -10.50 0.98
C VAL A 40 -7.69 -9.77 0.66
N LEU A 41 -7.57 -8.56 1.19
CA LEU A 41 -6.37 -7.74 1.06
C LEU A 41 -5.21 -8.35 1.85
N GLN A 42 -4.11 -8.63 1.16
CA GLN A 42 -2.83 -8.95 1.79
C GLN A 42 -1.78 -7.92 1.39
N VAL A 43 -1.41 -7.07 2.35
CA VAL A 43 -0.40 -6.03 2.16
C VAL A 43 0.99 -6.66 1.97
N LEU A 44 1.76 -6.16 0.99
CA LEU A 44 3.18 -6.49 0.83
C LEU A 44 4.09 -5.52 1.54
N SER A 45 3.91 -4.25 1.25
CA SER A 45 4.77 -3.17 1.71
C SER A 45 4.00 -1.87 1.63
N THR A 46 4.46 -0.91 2.42
CA THR A 46 4.02 0.47 2.33
C THR A 46 5.22 1.38 2.24
N ASP A 47 5.16 2.40 1.40
CA ASP A 47 6.17 3.45 1.34
C ASP A 47 5.50 4.82 1.52
N GLU A 48 6.21 5.74 2.14
CA GLU A 48 5.76 7.12 2.33
C GLU A 48 6.89 8.07 1.94
N ALA A 49 6.56 9.13 1.18
CA ALA A 49 7.53 10.18 0.93
C ALA A 49 7.95 10.83 2.25
N LYS A 50 9.26 10.91 2.47
CA LYS A 50 9.84 11.51 3.68
C LYS A 50 10.05 13.01 3.49
N PRO A 51 9.87 13.82 4.54
CA PRO A 51 10.23 15.23 4.50
C PRO A 51 11.75 15.41 4.30
N PRO A 52 12.20 16.57 3.77
CA PRO A 52 11.41 17.78 3.51
C PRO A 52 10.61 17.75 2.20
N PHE A 53 9.35 18.19 2.25
CA PHE A 53 8.43 18.33 1.10
C PHE A 53 8.67 19.66 0.35
N VAL A 54 9.88 19.80 -0.18
CA VAL A 54 10.34 21.00 -0.91
C VAL A 54 10.56 20.67 -2.38
N LEU A 55 10.59 21.70 -3.24
CA LEU A 55 10.93 21.57 -4.67
C LEU A 55 10.04 20.59 -5.46
N GLY A 56 8.74 20.53 -5.15
CA GLY A 56 7.79 19.64 -5.83
C GLY A 56 7.74 18.20 -5.28
N ASN A 57 8.47 17.90 -4.20
CA ASN A 57 8.22 16.72 -3.39
C ASN A 57 6.97 16.97 -2.53
N PHE A 58 5.91 16.19 -2.76
CA PHE A 58 4.68 16.27 -1.99
C PHE A 58 4.47 14.99 -1.17
N PRO A 59 3.71 15.06 -0.07
CA PRO A 59 3.29 13.88 0.66
C PRO A 59 2.73 12.83 -0.30
N LYS A 60 3.25 11.62 -0.19
CA LYS A 60 2.89 10.46 -1.01
C LYS A 60 2.82 9.23 -0.12
N ALA A 61 1.89 8.34 -0.39
CA ALA A 61 1.81 7.03 0.21
C ALA A 61 1.55 5.98 -0.87
N GLU A 62 2.29 4.88 -0.80
CA GLU A 62 2.14 3.72 -1.67
C GLU A 62 1.81 2.50 -0.83
N VAL A 63 0.88 1.68 -1.31
CA VAL A 63 0.55 0.37 -0.75
C VAL A 63 0.69 -0.64 -1.88
N GLN A 64 1.65 -1.56 -1.74
CA GLN A 64 1.74 -2.74 -2.60
C GLN A 64 0.99 -3.87 -1.92
N PHE A 65 0.18 -4.62 -2.68
CA PHE A 65 -0.68 -5.64 -2.09
C PHE A 65 -1.05 -6.73 -3.10
N MET A 66 -1.54 -7.85 -2.56
CA MET A 66 -2.13 -8.96 -3.30
C MET A 66 -3.58 -9.11 -2.85
N CYS A 67 -4.41 -9.61 -3.74
CA CYS A 67 -5.76 -10.07 -3.41
C CYS A 67 -5.74 -11.60 -3.37
N LEU A 68 -5.90 -12.16 -2.17
CA LEU A 68 -5.84 -13.60 -1.94
C LEU A 68 -7.24 -14.14 -1.64
N ASP A 69 -7.48 -15.41 -1.93
CA ASP A 69 -8.68 -16.07 -1.44
C ASP A 69 -8.63 -16.19 0.09
N ALA A 70 -9.78 -16.23 0.76
CA ALA A 70 -9.84 -16.23 2.23
C ALA A 70 -9.21 -17.50 2.85
N ASP A 71 -9.14 -18.58 2.08
CA ASP A 71 -8.53 -19.86 2.43
C ASP A 71 -7.12 -20.05 1.83
N ASP A 72 -6.56 -19.03 1.19
CA ASP A 72 -5.21 -19.07 0.64
C ASP A 72 -4.18 -19.19 1.77
N ARG A 73 -3.21 -20.10 1.61
CA ARG A 73 -2.13 -20.35 2.59
C ARG A 73 -1.16 -19.18 2.72
N GLU A 74 -1.14 -18.26 1.77
CA GLU A 74 -0.40 -17.00 1.87
C GLU A 74 -1.11 -15.97 2.77
N HIS A 75 -2.41 -16.16 3.05
CA HIS A 75 -3.19 -15.34 3.99
C HIS A 75 -2.77 -15.67 5.43
N GLY A 76 -1.91 -14.83 6.02
CA GLY A 76 -1.42 -15.00 7.39
C GLY A 76 0.06 -15.34 7.53
N ARG A 77 0.80 -15.52 6.42
CA ARG A 77 2.26 -15.56 6.50
C ARG A 77 2.80 -14.15 6.79
N PRO A 78 3.54 -13.94 7.89
CA PRO A 78 4.31 -12.72 8.03
C PRO A 78 5.29 -12.69 6.87
N ARG A 79 5.22 -11.66 6.02
CA ARG A 79 6.29 -11.46 5.04
C ARG A 79 7.56 -11.27 5.81
N LEU A 80 8.47 -12.22 5.64
CA LEU A 80 9.86 -12.06 6.02
C LEU A 80 10.35 -10.83 5.28
N GLN A 81 10.27 -9.67 5.93
CA GLN A 81 11.12 -8.54 5.61
C GLN A 81 12.52 -9.12 5.68
N GLY A 82 13.19 -9.16 4.53
CA GLY A 82 14.57 -9.61 4.46
C GLY A 82 15.37 -8.83 5.48
N SER A 83 15.64 -9.46 6.62
CA SER A 83 16.74 -9.11 7.51
C SER A 83 18.00 -9.36 6.69
N THR A 84 18.38 -8.33 5.95
CA THR A 84 19.72 -8.28 5.36
C THR A 84 20.57 -7.56 6.39
N ARG A 85 21.65 -8.23 6.77
CA ARG A 85 22.63 -7.84 7.78
C ARG A 85 23.18 -6.44 7.57
#